data_AF-A0A349LZB5-F1
#
_entry.id   AF-A0A349LZB5-F1
#
_cell.length_a   1.000
_cell.length_b   1.000
_cell.length_c   1.000
_cell.angle_alpha   90.00
_cell.angle_beta   90.00
_cell.angle_gamma   90.00
#
_symmetry.space_group_name_H-M   'P 1'
#
loop_
_entity.id
_entity.type
_entity.pdbx_description
1 polymer ?
#
loop_
_entity_poly.entity_id
_entity_poly.type
_entity_poly.pdbx_seq_one_letter_code
_entity_poly.pdbx_strand_id
1 'polypeptide(L)'
;MAYQMSITLSDEEYKALAVEAAKNGKPIESLLHEVLTQHIKPSASDQHLLNSRKIQEYLLQEGVIESLPTNEATKPEEDTKREYLAKLFGQGKLASDIVIEDRGPR
;
A
#
# COMPACT_ATOMS: atom_id res chain seq x y z
N MET A 1 3.87 -28.44 2.90
CA MET A 1 3.24 -27.93 4.14
C MET A 1 1.74 -27.99 3.93
N ALA A 2 1.02 -28.87 4.63
CA ALA A 2 -0.45 -28.90 4.58
C ALA A 2 -0.97 -27.91 5.63
N TYR A 3 -1.62 -26.83 5.19
CA TYR A 3 -2.26 -25.88 6.09
C TYR A 3 -3.61 -26.44 6.53
N GLN A 4 -3.80 -26.63 7.83
CA GLN A 4 -5.06 -27.07 8.42
C GLN A 4 -5.70 -25.88 9.14
N MET A 5 -6.96 -25.60 8.82
CA MET A 5 -7.77 -24.54 9.42
C MET A 5 -8.99 -25.17 10.09
N SER A 6 -9.22 -24.86 11.37
CA SER A 6 -10.40 -25.27 12.11
C SER A 6 -11.47 -24.17 12.05
N ILE A 7 -12.65 -24.50 11.54
CA ILE A 7 -13.81 -23.60 11.49
C ILE A 7 -14.86 -24.17 12.43
N THR A 8 -15.37 -23.33 13.34
CA THR A 8 -16.51 -23.67 14.20
C THR A 8 -17.78 -23.17 13.54
N LEU A 9 -18.72 -24.08 13.28
CA LEU A 9 -20.04 -23.77 12.74
C LEU A 9 -21.10 -24.07 13.80
N SER A 10 -22.18 -23.30 13.81
CA SER A 10 -23.39 -23.65 14.54
C SER A 10 -24.12 -24.83 13.87
N ASP A 11 -24.99 -25.50 14.64
CA ASP A 11 -25.75 -26.65 14.14
C ASP A 11 -26.64 -26.32 12.93
N GLU A 12 -27.11 -25.07 12.84
CA GLU A 12 -27.94 -24.59 11.73
C GLU A 12 -27.11 -24.38 10.47
N GLU A 13 -25.93 -23.77 10.60
CA GLU A 13 -24.98 -23.55 9.50
C GLU A 13 -24.45 -24.87 8.94
N TYR A 14 -24.15 -25.83 9.82
CA TYR A 14 -23.74 -27.17 9.40
C TYR A 14 -24.83 -27.90 8.61
N LYS A 15 -26.09 -27.82 9.06
CA LYS A 15 -27.22 -28.45 8.35
C LYS A 15 -27.45 -27.81 6.97
N ALA A 16 -27.36 -26.49 6.88
CA ALA A 16 -27.49 -25.78 5.60
C ALA A 16 -26.41 -26.23 4.60
N LEU A 17 -25.14 -26.27 5.05
CA LEU A 17 -24.03 -26.72 4.23
C LEU A 17 -24.13 -28.21 3.85
N ALA A 18 -24.59 -29.07 4.76
CA ALA A 18 -24.78 -30.49 4.49
C ALA A 18 -25.84 -30.74 3.40
N VAL A 19 -26.93 -29.96 3.39
CA VAL A 19 -27.96 -30.03 2.35
C VAL A 19 -27.40 -29.57 1.00
N GLU A 20 -26.60 -28.51 0.96
CA GLU A 20 -25.97 -28.04 -0.27
C GLU A 20 -24.90 -29.00 -0.79
N ALA A 21 -24.11 -29.60 0.11
CA ALA A 21 -23.14 -30.63 -0.22
C ALA A 21 -23.82 -31.87 -0.83
N ALA A 22 -24.94 -32.32 -0.24
CA ALA A 22 -25.73 -33.43 -0.75
C ALA A 22 -26.35 -33.13 -2.14
N LYS A 23 -26.82 -31.90 -2.37
CA LYS A 23 -27.34 -31.48 -3.69
C LYS A 23 -26.27 -31.44 -4.77
N ASN A 24 -25.05 -31.02 -4.41
CA ASN A 24 -23.93 -30.87 -5.34
C ASN A 24 -23.06 -32.14 -5.46
N GLY A 25 -23.32 -33.18 -4.66
CA GLY A 25 -22.55 -34.42 -4.64
C GLY A 25 -21.08 -34.24 -4.23
N LYS A 26 -20.76 -33.14 -3.53
CA LYS A 26 -19.40 -32.78 -3.10
C LYS A 26 -19.27 -32.95 -1.58
N PRO A 27 -18.06 -33.23 -1.06
CA PRO A 27 -17.81 -33.15 0.38
C PRO A 27 -17.96 -31.69 0.87
N ILE A 28 -18.37 -31.53 2.12
CA ILE A 28 -18.66 -30.23 2.75
C ILE A 28 -17.42 -29.33 2.72
N GLU A 29 -16.24 -29.91 2.90
CA GLU A 29 -14.95 -29.23 2.90
C GLU A 29 -14.63 -28.60 1.55
N SER A 30 -14.95 -29.27 0.43
CA SER A 30 -14.73 -28.72 -0.91
C SER A 30 -15.66 -27.56 -1.19
N LEU A 31 -16.91 -27.63 -0.71
CA LEU A 31 -17.88 -26.55 -0.85
C LEU A 31 -17.47 -25.34 0.01
N LEU A 32 -17.06 -25.58 1.25
CA LEU A 32 -16.49 -24.55 2.13
C LEU A 32 -15.26 -23.90 1.51
N HIS A 33 -14.32 -24.70 0.99
CA HIS A 33 -13.13 -24.17 0.31
C HIS A 33 -13.51 -23.31 -0.90
N GLU A 34 -14.50 -23.71 -1.68
CA GLU A 34 -14.99 -22.95 -2.83
C GLU A 34 -15.63 -21.62 -2.41
N VAL A 35 -16.51 -21.64 -1.40
CA VAL A 35 -17.13 -20.44 -0.82
C VAL A 35 -16.07 -19.49 -0.27
N LEU A 36 -15.13 -20.02 0.52
CA LEU A 36 -14.01 -19.23 1.06
C LEU A 36 -13.12 -18.70 -0.07
N THR A 37 -12.84 -19.47 -1.12
CA THR A 37 -12.05 -18.97 -2.25
C THR A 37 -12.78 -17.84 -3.01
N GLN A 38 -14.10 -17.91 -3.11
CA GLN A 38 -14.91 -16.89 -3.78
C GLN A 38 -15.08 -15.62 -2.92
N HIS A 39 -15.20 -15.76 -1.59
CA HIS A 39 -15.45 -14.64 -0.66
C HIS A 39 -14.17 -14.07 -0.03
N ILE A 40 -13.12 -14.89 0.12
CA ILE A 40 -11.77 -14.49 0.56
C ILE A 40 -10.86 -14.22 -0.65
N LYS A 41 -11.35 -14.38 -1.89
CA LYS A 41 -10.72 -13.63 -2.99
C LYS A 41 -10.65 -12.21 -2.44
N PRO A 42 -9.44 -11.64 -2.25
CA PRO A 42 -9.37 -10.25 -1.90
C PRO A 42 -10.14 -9.61 -3.05
N SER A 43 -11.26 -9.00 -2.73
CA SER A 43 -11.78 -7.97 -3.61
C SER A 43 -10.52 -7.21 -3.99
N ALA A 44 -10.29 -7.04 -5.28
CA ALA A 44 -9.35 -6.02 -5.71
C ALA A 44 -9.87 -4.62 -5.28
N SER A 45 -10.68 -4.52 -4.21
CA SER A 45 -10.81 -3.36 -3.35
C SER A 45 -9.42 -3.08 -2.82
N ASP A 46 -8.82 -2.10 -3.47
CA ASP A 46 -7.76 -1.34 -2.87
C ASP A 46 -6.52 -2.19 -2.61
N GLN A 47 -5.95 -2.65 -3.72
CA GLN A 47 -4.62 -2.14 -3.98
C GLN A 47 -4.65 -0.59 -4.02
N HIS A 48 -4.89 0.04 -2.86
CA HIS A 48 -4.03 1.06 -2.32
C HIS A 48 -2.62 0.43 -2.18
N LEU A 49 -2.07 -0.06 -3.30
CA LEU A 49 -0.71 0.26 -3.65
C LEU A 49 -0.66 1.76 -3.39
N LEU A 50 0.02 2.11 -2.30
CA LEU A 50 0.68 3.38 -2.15
C LEU A 50 1.53 3.55 -3.41
N ASN A 51 0.86 3.95 -4.49
CA ASN A 51 1.44 4.13 -5.78
C ASN A 51 2.39 5.30 -5.52
N SER A 52 3.69 5.08 -5.67
CA SER A 52 4.72 6.07 -5.35
C SER A 52 4.36 7.44 -5.93
N ARG A 53 3.71 7.43 -7.10
CA ARG A 53 3.10 8.59 -7.73
C ARG A 53 2.04 9.31 -6.89
N LYS A 54 1.06 8.61 -6.30
CA LYS A 54 0.03 9.23 -5.42
C LYS A 54 0.64 9.84 -4.16
N ILE A 55 1.68 9.21 -3.60
CA ILE A 55 2.42 9.80 -2.47
C ILE A 55 3.10 11.09 -2.93
N GLN A 56 3.80 11.08 -4.06
CA GLN A 56 4.47 12.27 -4.56
C GLN A 56 3.48 13.39 -4.91
N GLU A 57 2.33 13.06 -5.51
CA GLU A 57 1.25 14.01 -5.80
C GLU A 57 0.70 14.64 -4.51
N TYR A 58 0.50 13.83 -3.45
CA TYR A 58 0.12 14.33 -2.13
C TYR A 58 1.19 15.26 -1.53
N LEU A 59 2.45 14.85 -1.54
CA LEU A 59 3.56 15.67 -1.03
C LEU A 59 3.71 17.00 -1.79
N LEU A 60 3.42 17.01 -3.09
CA LEU A 60 3.40 18.23 -3.89
C LEU A 60 2.25 19.15 -3.48
N GLN A 61 1.05 18.60 -3.24
CA GLN A 61 -0.11 19.38 -2.78
C GLN A 61 0.10 19.99 -1.39
N GLU A 62 0.76 19.25 -0.50
CA GLU A 62 1.13 19.73 0.85
C GLU A 62 2.32 20.70 0.84
N GLY A 63 2.95 20.93 -0.33
CA GLY A 63 4.10 21.82 -0.47
C GLY A 63 5.40 21.28 0.15
N VAL A 64 5.46 20.00 0.48
CA VAL A 64 6.66 19.33 1.04
C VAL A 64 7.73 19.16 -0.04
N ILE A 65 7.31 18.97 -1.30
CA ILE A 65 8.18 18.95 -2.46
C ILE A 65 7.74 20.02 -3.46
N GLU A 66 8.70 20.62 -4.17
CA GLU A 66 8.41 21.70 -5.13
C GLU A 66 7.92 21.18 -6.50
N SER A 67 8.26 19.94 -6.86
CA SER A 67 7.92 19.38 -8.17
C SER A 67 7.96 17.84 -8.20
N LEU A 68 7.29 17.26 -9.20
CA LEU A 68 7.37 15.82 -9.49
C LEU A 68 8.54 15.53 -10.43
N PRO A 69 9.26 14.41 -10.25
CA PRO A 69 10.32 14.00 -11.16
C PRO A 69 9.74 13.62 -12.54
N THR A 70 10.17 14.31 -13.60
CA THR A 70 9.66 14.12 -14.98
C THR A 70 10.50 13.18 -15.85
N ASN A 71 11.57 12.55 -15.33
CA ASN A 71 12.57 11.80 -16.12
C ASN A 71 13.22 12.61 -17.26
N GLU A 72 13.03 13.92 -17.28
CA GLU A 72 13.69 14.82 -18.22
C GLU A 72 15.14 15.04 -17.81
N ALA A 73 15.97 15.42 -18.78
CA ALA A 73 17.35 15.80 -18.48
C ALA A 73 17.36 17.07 -17.60
N THR A 74 18.26 17.12 -16.62
CA THR A 74 18.42 18.29 -15.77
C THR A 74 18.81 19.51 -16.60
N LYS A 75 18.20 20.65 -16.27
CA LYS A 75 18.56 21.93 -16.89
C LYS A 75 19.86 22.47 -16.27
N PRO A 76 20.67 23.25 -17.01
CA PRO A 76 21.88 23.87 -16.47
C PRO A 76 21.65 24.70 -15.20
N GLU A 77 20.48 25.33 -15.07
CA GLU A 77 20.08 26.09 -13.89
C GLU A 77 19.80 25.19 -12.67
N GLU A 78 19.32 23.97 -12.89
CA GLU A 78 19.04 23.00 -11.84
C GLU A 78 20.33 22.38 -11.32
N ASP A 79 21.29 22.10 -12.22
CA ASP A 79 22.61 21.58 -11.84
C ASP A 79 23.39 22.58 -10.99
N THR A 80 23.39 23.86 -11.37
CA THR A 80 24.06 24.93 -10.58
C THR A 80 23.41 25.12 -9.21
N LYS A 81 22.07 25.10 -9.12
CA LYS A 81 21.35 25.09 -7.84
C LYS A 81 21.69 23.87 -7.01
N ARG A 82 21.72 22.68 -7.62
CA ARG A 82 22.05 21.43 -6.93
C ARG A 82 23.46 21.46 -6.36
N GLU A 83 24.45 21.93 -7.11
CA GLU A 83 25.83 22.09 -6.63
C GLU A 83 25.92 23.09 -5.47
N TYR A 84 25.19 24.21 -5.57
CA TYR A 84 25.12 25.20 -4.50
C TYR A 84 24.52 24.61 -3.21
N LEU A 85 23.39 23.90 -3.31
CA LEU A 85 22.75 23.25 -2.17
C LEU A 85 23.64 22.13 -1.60
N ALA A 86 24.30 21.35 -2.46
CA ALA A 86 25.25 20.32 -2.03
C ALA A 86 26.42 20.92 -1.24
N LYS A 87 26.94 22.09 -1.62
CA LYS A 87 27.96 22.81 -0.84
C LYS A 87 27.41 23.40 0.45
N LEU A 88 26.17 23.89 0.43
CA LEU A 88 25.52 24.49 1.60
C LEU A 88 25.25 23.44 2.69
N PHE A 89 24.73 22.27 2.31
CA PHE A 89 24.37 21.19 3.23
C PHE A 89 25.48 20.14 3.42
N GLY A 90 26.46 20.06 2.51
CA GLY A 90 27.56 19.08 2.54
C GLY A 90 28.66 19.36 3.56
N GLN A 91 28.51 20.37 4.42
CA GLN A 91 29.50 20.73 5.45
C GLN A 91 29.58 19.74 6.63
N GLY A 92 29.16 18.48 6.43
CA GLY A 92 29.31 17.40 7.42
C GLY A 92 28.33 17.45 8.61
N LYS A 93 27.28 18.28 8.54
CA LYS A 93 26.20 18.25 9.54
C LYS A 93 25.35 17.00 9.33
N LEU A 94 25.08 16.25 10.41
CA LEU A 94 24.12 15.16 10.33
C LEU A 94 22.76 15.75 10.00
N ALA A 95 21.91 14.99 9.29
CA ALA A 95 20.54 15.43 9.02
C ALA A 95 19.77 15.75 10.31
N SER A 96 20.13 15.12 11.44
CA SER A 96 19.62 15.43 12.79
C SER A 96 19.96 16.85 13.28
N ASP A 97 21.01 17.46 12.74
CA ASP A 97 21.51 18.79 13.13
C ASP A 97 20.97 19.89 12.21
N ILE A 98 20.25 19.50 11.15
CA ILE A 98 19.59 20.42 10.23
C ILE A 98 18.21 20.74 10.83
N VAL A 99 18.10 21.91 11.46
CA VAL A 99 16.82 22.41 11.97
C VAL A 99 16.00 22.96 10.79
N ILE A 100 14.99 22.21 10.38
CA ILE A 100 13.95 22.71 9.46
C ILE A 100 12.90 23.39 10.35
N GLU A 101 12.99 24.71 10.48
CA GLU A 101 11.95 25.48 11.18
C GLU A 101 10.71 25.57 10.27
N ASP A 102 9.64 24.85 10.64
CA ASP A 102 8.32 25.02 10.04
C ASP A 102 7.73 26.37 10.48
N ARG A 103 8.11 27.42 9.74
CA ARG A 103 7.48 28.73 9.86
C ARG A 103 6.23 28.71 9.00
N GLY A 104 5.16 28.14 9.55
CA GLY A 104 3.82 28.22 8.98
C GLY A 104 3.41 29.67 8.63
N PRO A 105 2.33 29.84 7.86
CA PRO A 105 1.96 31.14 7.29
C PRO A 105 1.74 32.21 8.38
N ARG A 106 2.26 33.42 8.13
CA ARG A 106 1.99 34.64 8.91
C ARG A 106 0.66 35.27 8.52
#